data_AF-A0A943HWU4-F1
#
_entry.id   AF-A0A943HWU4-F1
#
_cell.length_a   1.000
_cell.length_b   1.000
_cell.length_c   1.000
_cell.angle_alpha   90.00
_cell.angle_beta   90.00
_cell.angle_gamma   90.00
#
_symmetry.space_group_name_H-M   'P 1'
#
loop_
_entity.id
_entity.type
_entity.pdbx_description
1 polymer ?
#
loop_
_entity_poly.entity_id
_entity_poly.type
_entity_poly.pdbx_seq_one_letter_code
_entity_poly.pdbx_strand_id
1 'polypeptide(L)'
;MTETIDICSKAVEALKAAGMDGVLGQRIDRITGKDGVVVRMMPPRTVATYFDGSRRVNCTLQVISKNLDPIVAMSECERASDILRAADLSSGNGSYEVAAPAEPDGDIEEIKVGTDRRHVWAARLVVQIIRQ
;
A
#
# COMPACT_ATOMS: atom_id res chain seq x y z
N MET A 1 10.55 -4.44 -22.93
CA MET A 1 9.61 -5.25 -22.13
C MET A 1 9.19 -4.40 -20.96
N THR A 2 7.92 -4.02 -20.82
CA THR A 2 7.50 -3.17 -19.71
C THR A 2 7.45 -4.04 -18.46
N GLU A 3 8.44 -3.87 -17.58
CA GLU A 3 8.50 -4.62 -16.33
C GLU A 3 7.27 -4.35 -15.46
N THR A 4 6.83 -5.38 -14.73
CA THR A 4 5.70 -5.27 -13.80
C THR A 4 6.06 -4.33 -12.67
N ILE A 5 5.14 -3.41 -12.33
CA ILE A 5 5.29 -2.47 -11.23
C ILE A 5 5.48 -3.25 -9.92
N ASP A 6 6.63 -3.08 -9.27
CA ASP A 6 7.05 -3.79 -8.06
C ASP A 6 6.74 -3.03 -6.75
N ILE A 7 5.96 -1.95 -6.84
CA ILE A 7 5.67 -1.04 -5.72
C ILE A 7 5.03 -1.71 -4.50
N CYS A 8 4.20 -2.73 -4.69
CA CYS A 8 3.65 -3.51 -3.58
C CYS A 8 4.74 -4.27 -2.84
N SER A 9 5.70 -4.85 -3.56
CA SER A 9 6.83 -5.56 -2.95
C SER A 9 7.68 -4.59 -2.14
N LYS A 10 7.94 -3.39 -2.69
CA LYS A 10 8.65 -2.31 -1.99
C LYS A 10 7.94 -1.83 -0.73
N ALA A 11 6.63 -1.64 -0.80
CA ALA A 11 5.84 -1.29 0.38
C ALA A 11 5.90 -2.37 1.48
N VAL A 12 5.84 -3.65 1.11
CA VAL A 12 5.97 -4.76 2.07
C VAL A 12 7.38 -4.82 2.68
N GLU A 13 8.43 -4.64 1.87
CA GLU A 13 9.82 -4.57 2.34
C GLU A 13 10.00 -3.42 3.34
N ALA A 14 9.48 -2.22 3.04
CA ALA A 14 9.56 -1.07 3.92
C ALA A 14 8.84 -1.28 5.26
N LEU A 15 7.62 -1.84 5.25
CA LEU A 15 6.88 -2.13 6.47
C LEU A 15 7.58 -3.19 7.34
N LYS A 16 8.14 -4.23 6.73
CA LYS A 16 8.92 -5.24 7.45
C LYS A 16 10.20 -4.67 8.03
N ALA A 17 10.92 -3.83 7.28
CA ALA A 17 12.12 -3.15 7.75
C ALA A 17 11.83 -2.22 8.95
N ALA A 18 10.62 -1.65 9.02
CA ALA A 18 10.15 -0.84 10.14
C ALA A 18 9.61 -1.66 11.35
N GLY A 19 9.76 -2.99 11.32
CA GLY A 19 9.40 -3.89 12.41
C GLY A 19 7.91 -4.24 12.48
N MET A 20 7.16 -4.10 11.38
CA MET A 20 5.81 -4.65 11.32
C MET A 20 5.86 -6.12 10.90
N ASP A 21 5.58 -7.00 11.85
CA ASP A 21 5.48 -8.43 11.62
C ASP A 21 4.16 -8.82 10.94
N GLY A 22 4.15 -9.93 10.19
CA GLY A 22 2.92 -10.44 9.57
C GLY A 22 2.43 -9.66 8.34
N VAL A 23 3.24 -8.77 7.76
CA VAL A 23 2.87 -8.00 6.55
C VAL A 23 2.88 -8.88 5.30
N LEU A 24 1.76 -8.90 4.56
CA LEU A 24 1.59 -9.64 3.32
C LEU A 24 1.22 -8.72 2.14
N GLY A 25 1.91 -8.85 1.02
CA GLY A 25 1.61 -8.13 -0.23
C GLY A 25 0.49 -8.76 -1.07
N GLN A 26 -0.48 -9.43 -0.44
CA GLN A 26 -1.45 -10.30 -1.11
C GLN A 26 -2.88 -10.03 -0.62
N ARG A 27 -3.89 -10.59 -1.31
CA ARG A 27 -5.31 -10.42 -0.95
C ARG A 27 -5.59 -10.78 0.53
N ILE A 28 -6.44 -9.97 1.16
CA ILE A 28 -6.94 -10.15 2.53
C ILE A 28 -7.58 -11.51 2.78
N ASP A 29 -8.14 -12.15 1.74
CA ASP A 29 -8.75 -13.48 1.83
C ASP A 29 -7.75 -14.57 2.30
N ARG A 30 -6.44 -14.36 2.12
CA ARG A 30 -5.40 -15.26 2.66
C ARG A 30 -5.17 -15.11 4.17
N ILE A 31 -5.70 -14.05 4.80
CA ILE A 31 -5.68 -13.82 6.25
C ILE A 31 -7.07 -14.14 6.86
N THR A 32 -7.70 -15.20 6.36
CA THR A 32 -8.92 -15.73 6.98
C THR A 32 -8.57 -16.29 8.36
N GLY A 33 -9.16 -15.71 9.42
CA GLY A 33 -8.98 -16.19 10.80
C GLY A 33 -7.68 -15.77 11.51
N LYS A 34 -6.86 -14.89 10.93
CA LYS A 34 -5.60 -14.39 11.53
C LYS A 34 -5.60 -12.87 11.63
N ASP A 35 -4.74 -12.35 12.50
CA ASP A 35 -4.39 -10.93 12.58
C ASP A 35 -3.23 -10.64 11.63
N GLY A 36 -3.16 -9.40 11.14
CA GLY A 36 -2.03 -8.96 10.33
C GLY A 36 -2.35 -7.79 9.40
N VAL A 37 -1.31 -7.35 8.69
CA VAL A 37 -1.37 -6.21 7.79
C VAL A 37 -1.17 -6.66 6.35
N VAL A 38 -1.99 -6.11 5.46
CA VAL A 38 -1.98 -6.38 4.03
C VAL A 38 -1.69 -5.11 3.27
N VAL A 39 -0.82 -5.19 2.27
CA VAL A 39 -0.68 -4.15 1.26
C VAL A 39 -1.16 -4.68 -0.08
N ARG A 40 -2.03 -3.92 -0.75
CA ARG A 40 -2.45 -4.19 -2.12
C ARG A 40 -2.43 -2.92 -2.96
N MET A 41 -2.24 -3.07 -4.26
CA MET A 41 -2.36 -1.97 -5.21
C MET A 41 -3.77 -1.98 -5.83
N MET A 42 -4.42 -0.82 -5.83
CA MET A 42 -5.64 -0.58 -6.59
C MET A 42 -5.28 -0.33 -8.07
N PRO A 43 -6.21 -0.50 -9.03
CA PRO A 43 -5.92 -0.29 -10.44
C PRO A 43 -5.24 1.07 -10.69
N PRO A 44 -4.03 1.10 -11.28
CA PRO A 44 -3.27 2.32 -11.47
C PRO A 44 -3.99 3.24 -12.46
N ARG A 45 -3.89 4.56 -12.24
CA ARG A 45 -4.53 5.56 -13.10
C ARG A 45 -3.48 6.43 -13.77
N THR A 46 -3.46 6.45 -15.10
CA THR A 46 -2.62 7.40 -15.85
C THR A 46 -3.19 8.81 -15.69
N VAL A 47 -2.36 9.72 -15.21
CA VAL A 47 -2.73 11.13 -14.95
C VAL A 47 -2.27 12.03 -16.09
N ALA A 48 -1.09 11.77 -16.65
CA ALA A 48 -0.54 12.54 -17.75
C ALA A 48 0.30 11.64 -18.66
N THR A 49 0.39 12.03 -19.93
CA THR A 49 1.36 11.48 -20.89
C THR A 49 2.18 12.64 -21.40
N TYR A 50 3.50 12.53 -21.29
CA TYR A 50 4.45 13.56 -21.67
C TYR A 50 4.87 13.40 -23.13
N PHE A 51 5.50 14.44 -23.69
CA PHE A 51 5.92 14.48 -25.09
C PHE A 51 6.98 13.42 -25.45
N ASP A 52 7.78 13.00 -24.47
CA ASP A 52 8.78 11.93 -24.61
C ASP A 52 8.16 10.52 -24.60
N GLY A 53 6.83 10.42 -24.48
CA GLY A 53 6.10 9.16 -24.40
C GLY A 53 5.97 8.60 -22.97
N SER A 54 6.68 9.18 -22.00
CA SER A 54 6.58 8.78 -20.61
C SER A 54 5.21 9.13 -20.03
N ARG A 55 4.79 8.38 -19.00
CA ARG A 55 3.48 8.51 -18.38
C ARG A 55 3.61 8.74 -16.89
N ARG A 56 2.90 9.75 -16.38
CA ARG A 56 2.66 9.90 -14.95
C ARG A 56 1.49 9.04 -14.55
N VAL A 57 1.70 8.14 -13.60
CA VAL A 57 0.73 7.16 -13.15
C VAL A 57 0.56 7.28 -11.64
N ASN A 58 -0.68 7.36 -11.18
CA ASN A 58 -1.01 7.23 -9.77
C ASN A 58 -1.18 5.76 -9.42
N CYS A 59 -0.28 5.25 -8.60
CA CYS A 59 -0.36 3.95 -7.96
C CYS A 59 -0.96 4.11 -6.57
N THR A 60 -2.26 3.83 -6.44
CA THR A 60 -2.90 3.85 -5.12
C THR A 60 -2.60 2.53 -4.40
N LEU A 61 -1.82 2.60 -3.34
CA LEU A 61 -1.60 1.55 -2.38
C LEU A 61 -2.70 1.60 -1.33
N GLN A 62 -3.31 0.45 -1.04
CA GLN A 62 -4.20 0.29 0.09
C GLN A 62 -3.52 -0.61 1.11
N VAL A 63 -3.33 -0.07 2.31
CA VAL A 63 -2.90 -0.81 3.48
C VAL A 63 -4.15 -1.19 4.26
N ILE A 64 -4.23 -2.44 4.70
CA ILE A 64 -5.35 -2.97 5.44
C ILE A 64 -4.81 -3.66 6.69
N SER A 65 -5.18 -3.21 7.87
CA SER A 65 -4.93 -3.93 9.11
C SER A 65 -6.17 -4.70 9.54
N LYS A 66 -5.96 -5.88 10.10
CA LYS A 66 -6.99 -6.74 10.64
C LYS A 66 -6.58 -7.25 12.03
N ASN A 67 -7.42 -6.97 13.02
CA ASN A 67 -7.19 -7.42 14.41
C ASN A 67 -8.52 -7.66 15.15
N LEU A 68 -8.51 -8.47 16.20
CA LEU A 68 -9.65 -8.61 17.11
C LEU A 68 -9.93 -7.34 17.92
N ASP A 69 -8.88 -6.58 18.24
CA ASP A 69 -9.01 -5.29 18.92
C ASP A 69 -9.09 -4.17 17.87
N PRO A 70 -10.20 -3.39 17.80
CA PRO A 70 -10.35 -2.30 16.86
C PRO A 70 -9.29 -1.22 17.00
N ILE A 71 -8.84 -0.93 18.23
CA ILE A 71 -7.84 0.11 18.50
C ILE A 71 -6.49 -0.32 17.94
N VAL A 72 -6.14 -1.59 18.12
CA VAL A 72 -4.91 -2.16 17.57
C VAL A 72 -4.95 -2.15 16.04
N ALA A 73 -6.06 -2.59 15.44
CA ALA A 73 -6.21 -2.58 13.98
C ALA A 73 -6.05 -1.17 13.39
N MET A 74 -6.71 -0.17 13.99
CA MET A 74 -6.60 1.22 13.58
C MET A 74 -5.16 1.74 13.73
N SER A 75 -4.54 1.54 14.89
CA SER A 75 -3.18 2.03 15.17
C SER A 75 -2.12 1.40 14.28
N GLU A 76 -2.25 0.10 13.97
CA GLU A 76 -1.36 -0.57 13.00
C GLU A 76 -1.54 -0.01 11.59
N CYS A 77 -2.77 0.34 11.21
CA CYS A 77 -3.06 0.93 9.92
C CYS A 77 -2.47 2.35 9.80
N GLU A 78 -2.64 3.18 10.83
CA GLU A 78 -2.02 4.50 10.97
C GLU A 78 -0.50 4.41 10.87
N ARG A 79 0.10 3.54 11.68
CA ARG A 79 1.54 3.34 11.70
C ARG A 79 2.07 2.90 10.33
N ALA A 80 1.39 1.97 9.67
CA ALA A 80 1.79 1.52 8.34
C ALA A 80 1.68 2.65 7.30
N SER A 81 0.64 3.48 7.39
CA SER A 81 0.49 4.66 6.53
C SER A 81 1.68 5.62 6.70
N ASP A 82 2.05 5.95 7.93
CA ASP A 82 3.16 6.86 8.21
C ASP A 82 4.51 6.31 7.78
N ILE A 83 4.75 5.00 7.98
CA ILE A 83 5.97 4.34 7.49
C ILE A 83 6.08 4.47 5.96
N LEU A 84 5.00 4.18 5.23
CA LEU A 84 5.03 4.22 3.78
C LEU A 84 5.17 5.64 3.21
N ARG A 85 4.68 6.65 3.93
CA ARG A 85 4.89 8.07 3.58
C ARG A 85 6.35 8.50 3.70
N ALA A 86 7.08 7.91 4.65
CA ALA A 86 8.50 8.17 4.87
C ALA A 86 9.44 7.21 4.11
N ALA A 87 8.90 6.12 3.54
CA ALA A 87 9.69 5.08 2.90
C ALA A 87 10.19 5.49 1.52
N ASP A 88 11.38 5.00 1.16
CA ASP A 88 11.83 5.00 -0.23
C ASP A 88 11.14 3.84 -0.98
N LEU A 89 10.19 4.21 -1.86
CA LEU A 89 9.43 3.28 -2.69
C LEU A 89 9.98 3.20 -4.12
N SER A 90 11.25 3.59 -4.31
CA SER A 90 11.94 3.45 -5.60
C SER A 90 11.90 2.01 -6.11
N SER A 91 11.73 1.88 -7.42
CA SER A 91 11.62 0.57 -8.06
C SER A 91 12.92 -0.22 -7.90
N GLY A 92 12.80 -1.51 -7.52
CA GLY A 92 13.94 -2.41 -7.42
C GLY A 92 14.31 -3.06 -8.74
N ASN A 93 13.38 -3.11 -9.70
CA ASN A 93 13.62 -3.63 -11.05
C ASN A 93 13.82 -2.52 -12.10
N GLY A 94 13.47 -1.27 -11.78
CA GLY A 94 13.56 -0.14 -12.72
C GLY A 94 12.29 0.04 -13.54
N SER A 95 11.17 -0.56 -13.12
CA SER A 95 9.87 -0.46 -13.80
C SER A 95 9.22 0.93 -13.73
N TYR A 96 9.70 1.80 -12.84
CA TYR A 96 9.26 3.18 -12.68
C TYR A 96 10.23 4.04 -11.86
N GLU A 97 10.07 5.36 -11.94
CA GLU A 97 10.68 6.34 -11.04
C GLU A 97 9.60 6.97 -10.13
N VAL A 98 9.92 7.24 -8.87
CA VAL A 98 9.00 7.91 -7.95
C VAL A 98 9.02 9.41 -8.25
N ALA A 99 7.86 9.96 -8.61
CA ALA A 99 7.70 11.37 -8.96
C ALA A 99 7.53 12.27 -7.72
N ALA A 100 6.94 11.72 -6.66
CA ALA A 100 6.67 12.42 -5.40
C ALA A 100 6.54 11.41 -4.24
N PRO A 101 6.77 11.84 -2.99
CA PRO A 101 6.49 11.04 -1.80
C PRO A 101 5.04 10.52 -1.78
N ALA A 102 4.79 9.44 -1.05
CA ALA A 102 3.44 8.90 -0.93
C ALA A 102 2.53 9.88 -0.15
N GLU A 103 1.33 10.11 -0.67
CA GLU A 103 0.35 11.03 -0.08
C GLU A 103 -0.91 10.28 0.36
N PRO A 104 -1.55 10.65 1.49
CA PRO A 104 -2.85 10.12 1.88
C PRO A 104 -3.94 10.34 0.82
N ASP A 105 -4.71 9.29 0.54
CA ASP A 105 -5.91 9.33 -0.30
C ASP A 105 -7.16 9.12 0.56
N GLY A 106 -7.54 10.17 1.27
CA GLY A 106 -8.62 10.16 2.24
C GLY A 106 -8.19 9.74 3.64
N ASP A 107 -9.17 9.59 4.51
CA ASP A 107 -8.97 9.24 5.91
C ASP A 107 -8.83 7.73 6.11
N ILE A 108 -8.28 7.37 7.27
CA ILE A 108 -8.22 5.98 7.72
C ILE A 108 -9.62 5.57 8.17
N GLU A 109 -10.12 4.47 7.62
CA GLU A 109 -11.51 4.07 7.79
C GLU A 109 -11.64 2.59 8.15
N GLU A 110 -12.61 2.28 9.00
CA GLU A 110 -13.03 0.89 9.23
C GLU A 110 -13.85 0.41 8.02
N ILE A 111 -13.28 -0.51 7.24
CA ILE A 111 -13.95 -1.03 6.04
C ILE A 111 -15.05 -2.02 6.43
N LYS A 112 -14.78 -2.87 7.43
CA LYS A 112 -15.68 -3.97 7.79
C LYS A 112 -15.30 -4.61 9.13
N VAL A 113 -16.29 -5.15 9.83
CA VAL A 113 -16.08 -6.20 10.84
C VAL A 113 -16.20 -7.57 10.16
N GLY A 114 -15.11 -8.33 10.15
CA GLY A 114 -15.04 -9.67 9.59
C GLY A 114 -16.02 -10.63 10.25
N THR A 115 -16.39 -11.71 9.55
CA THR A 115 -17.23 -12.79 10.12
C THR A 115 -16.57 -13.49 11.31
N ASP A 116 -15.25 -13.31 11.47
CA ASP A 116 -14.44 -13.76 12.59
C ASP A 116 -14.34 -12.73 13.74
N ARG A 117 -15.21 -11.71 13.76
CA ARG A 117 -15.24 -10.60 14.73
C ARG A 117 -14.00 -9.71 14.73
N ARG A 118 -13.13 -9.84 13.74
CA ARG A 118 -11.97 -8.96 13.60
C ARG A 118 -12.35 -7.67 12.89
N HIS A 119 -11.89 -6.56 13.43
CA HIS A 119 -12.03 -5.24 12.84
C HIS A 119 -11.02 -5.07 11.72
N VAL A 120 -11.48 -4.55 10.59
CA VAL A 120 -10.66 -4.34 9.38
C VAL A 120 -10.61 -2.85 9.08
N TRP A 121 -9.44 -2.28 9.22
CA TRP A 121 -9.15 -0.88 8.97
C TRP A 121 -8.30 -0.72 7.73
N ALA A 122 -8.48 0.38 6.99
CA ALA A 122 -7.66 0.66 5.85
C ALA A 122 -7.26 2.12 5.72
N ALA A 123 -6.07 2.28 5.18
CA ALA A 123 -5.49 3.53 4.73
C ALA A 123 -5.22 3.43 3.23
N ARG A 124 -5.43 4.53 2.51
CA ARG A 124 -5.05 4.62 1.10
C ARG A 124 -3.96 5.66 0.95
N LEU A 125 -2.96 5.32 0.16
CA LEU A 125 -1.84 6.18 -0.19
C LEU A 125 -1.70 6.21 -1.70
N VAL A 126 -1.53 7.39 -2.28
CA VAL A 126 -1.18 7.55 -3.68
C VAL A 126 0.32 7.75 -3.78
N VAL A 127 0.97 6.87 -4.54
CA VAL A 127 2.35 7.06 -4.97
C VAL A 127 2.33 7.44 -6.44
N GLN A 128 2.89 8.61 -6.74
CA GLN A 128 2.97 9.09 -8.10
C GLN A 128 4.26 8.59 -8.72
N ILE A 129 4.16 7.90 -9.85
CA ILE A 129 5.30 7.31 -10.54
C ILE A 129 5.38 7.80 -11.99
N ILE A 130 6.57 7.76 -12.57
CA ILE A 130 6.83 7.98 -14.00
C ILE A 130 7.24 6.65 -14.62
N ARG A 131 6.63 6.30 -15.76
CA ARG A 131 6.98 5.11 -16.55
C ARG A 131 7.34 5.50 -17.98
N GLN A 132 8.32 4.80 -18.55
CA GLN A 132 8.67 4.88 -19.97
C GLN A 132 7.88 3.87 -20.81
#